data_AF-A0A960T4N5-F1
#
_entry.id   AF-A0A960T4N5-F1
#
_cell.length_a   1.000
_cell.length_b   1.000
_cell.length_c   1.000
_cell.angle_alpha   90.00
_cell.angle_beta   90.00
_cell.angle_gamma   90.00
#
_symmetry.space_group_name_H-M   'P 1'
#
loop_
_entity.id
_entity.type
_entity.pdbx_description
1 polymer ?
#
loop_
_entity_poly.entity_id
_entity_poly.type
_entity_poly.pdbx_seq_one_letter_code
_entity_poly.pdbx_strand_id
1 'polypeptide(L)'
;MLFAFPVFVLSFIIAFIRSSLSVAYTVYCTPAASIQAHIVTYDGSDLSWSERLILAQLVTLTPGTIVVGISKERPELRIHVLDGSSQDEVKRCIDESLAKQLKGVTRC
;
A
#
# COMPACT_ATOMS: atom_id res chain seq x y z
N MET A 1 24.37 -13.60 22.97
CA MET A 1 23.01 -13.56 22.40
C MET A 1 22.13 -12.48 23.02
N LEU A 2 22.14 -12.26 24.34
CA LEU A 2 21.21 -11.34 25.03
C LEU A 2 21.27 -9.85 24.60
N PHE A 3 22.43 -9.34 24.14
CA PHE A 3 22.59 -7.95 23.68
C PHE A 3 22.27 -7.72 22.20
N ALA A 4 22.22 -8.77 21.38
CA ALA A 4 22.01 -8.63 19.94
C ALA A 4 20.54 -8.32 19.58
N PHE A 5 19.61 -8.88 20.35
CA PHE A 5 18.18 -8.67 20.17
C PHE A 5 17.72 -7.23 20.42
N PRO A 6 18.06 -6.57 21.55
CA PRO A 6 17.65 -5.18 21.77
C PRO A 6 18.29 -4.20 20.77
N VAL A 7 19.53 -4.45 20.35
CA VAL A 7 20.19 -3.65 19.30
C VAL A 7 19.45 -3.80 17.97
N PHE A 8 19.08 -5.02 17.60
CA PHE A 8 18.29 -5.28 16.39
C PHE A 8 16.93 -4.58 16.41
N VAL A 9 16.18 -4.70 17.51
CA VAL A 9 14.86 -4.06 17.66
C VAL A 9 14.99 -2.54 17.57
N LEU A 10 16.01 -1.95 18.18
CA LEU A 10 16.24 -0.51 18.12
C LEU A 10 16.61 -0.06 16.69
N SER A 11 17.50 -0.77 16.01
CA SER A 11 17.85 -0.49 14.61
C SER A 11 16.64 -0.58 13.68
N PHE A 12 15.78 -1.57 13.90
CA PHE A 12 14.54 -1.75 13.13
C PHE A 12 13.57 -0.58 13.36
N ILE A 13 13.33 -0.19 14.61
CA ILE A 13 12.45 0.94 14.94
C ILE A 13 12.97 2.24 14.32
N ILE A 14 14.29 2.49 14.37
CA ILE A 14 14.89 3.67 13.75
C ILE A 14 14.71 3.64 12.22
N ALA A 15 14.95 2.50 11.58
CA ALA A 15 14.76 2.35 10.14
C ALA A 15 13.29 2.58 9.74
N PHE A 16 12.35 2.03 10.51
CA PHE A 16 10.91 2.22 10.31
C PHE A 16 10.49 3.68 10.45
N ILE A 17 10.89 4.36 11.53
CA ILE A 17 10.57 5.77 11.76
C ILE A 17 11.14 6.65 10.64
N ARG A 18 12.37 6.41 10.19
CA ARG A 18 13.00 7.16 9.09
C ARG A 18 12.26 6.97 7.77
N SER A 19 11.83 5.75 7.46
CA SER A 19 11.03 5.47 6.26
C SER A 19 9.70 6.20 6.30
N SER A 20 8.99 6.15 7.43
CA SER A 20 7.71 6.82 7.63
C SER A 20 7.84 8.36 7.58
N LEU A 21 8.92 8.92 8.13
CA LEU A 21 9.22 10.36 8.05
C LEU A 21 9.61 10.81 6.64
N SER A 22 10.35 10.01 5.86
CA SER A 22 10.69 10.32 4.47
C SER A 22 9.43 10.45 3.61
N VAL A 23 8.50 9.53 3.81
CA VAL A 23 7.18 9.57 3.19
C VAL A 23 6.40 10.81 3.62
N ALA A 24 6.31 11.07 4.93
CA ALA A 24 5.58 12.22 5.45
C ALA A 24 6.15 13.56 4.95
N TYR A 25 7.48 13.65 4.85
CA TYR A 25 8.17 14.82 4.31
C TYR A 25 7.89 14.99 2.82
N THR A 26 7.90 13.90 2.04
CA THR A 26 7.56 13.94 0.60
C THR A 26 6.14 14.45 0.39
N VAL A 27 5.19 14.00 1.22
CA VAL A 27 3.81 14.46 1.17
C VAL A 27 3.67 15.92 1.62
N TYR A 28 4.42 16.36 2.63
CA TYR A 28 4.35 17.71 3.18
C TYR A 28 5.03 18.77 2.30
N CYS A 29 6.14 18.42 1.63
CA CYS A 29 6.90 19.35 0.80
C CYS A 29 6.38 19.46 -0.64
N THR A 30 5.41 18.63 -1.04
CA THR A 30 4.79 18.70 -2.36
C THR A 30 3.57 19.62 -2.32
N PRO A 31 3.46 20.65 -3.19
CA PRO A 31 2.37 21.62 -3.15
C PRO A 31 0.99 20.97 -3.36
N ALA A 32 0.05 21.24 -2.44
CA ALA A 32 -1.32 20.70 -2.50
C ALA A 32 -2.11 21.13 -3.76
N ALA A 33 -1.68 22.18 -4.45
CA ALA A 33 -2.35 22.74 -5.63
C ALA A 33 -2.11 21.95 -6.93
N SER A 34 -1.15 21.02 -6.98
CA SER A 34 -0.91 20.14 -8.13
C SER A 34 -1.51 18.74 -7.97
N ILE A 35 -2.25 18.50 -6.88
CA ILE A 35 -2.81 17.20 -6.51
C ILE A 35 -4.12 16.99 -7.27
N GLN A 36 -4.11 16.13 -8.29
CA GLN A 36 -5.31 15.69 -8.99
C GLN A 36 -5.69 14.28 -8.57
N ALA A 37 -6.56 14.21 -7.56
CA ALA A 37 -7.05 12.95 -7.07
C ALA A 37 -7.96 12.27 -8.09
N HIS A 38 -7.83 10.95 -8.23
CA HIS A 38 -8.61 10.16 -9.17
C HIS A 38 -8.94 8.78 -8.60
N ILE A 39 -9.95 8.14 -9.19
CA ILE A 39 -10.38 6.80 -8.78
C ILE A 39 -9.81 5.79 -9.77
N VAL A 40 -9.02 4.86 -9.25
CA VAL A 40 -8.47 3.72 -9.98
C VAL A 40 -9.29 2.48 -9.65
N THR A 41 -9.63 1.70 -10.67
CA THR A 41 -10.21 0.36 -10.50
C THR A 41 -9.11 -0.67 -10.70
N TYR A 42 -8.86 -1.48 -9.67
CA TYR A 42 -7.90 -2.57 -9.69
C TYR A 42 -8.64 -3.90 -9.80
N ASP A 43 -8.19 -4.76 -10.70
CA ASP A 43 -8.77 -6.09 -10.92
C ASP A 43 -8.22 -7.09 -9.91
N GLY A 44 -9.07 -7.55 -8.98
CA GLY A 44 -8.74 -8.55 -7.99
C GLY A 44 -9.23 -9.95 -8.34
N SER A 45 -9.53 -10.26 -9.60
CA SER A 45 -10.11 -11.56 -10.01
C SER A 45 -9.24 -12.76 -9.64
N ASP A 46 -7.93 -12.55 -9.60
CA ASP A 46 -6.93 -13.56 -9.22
C ASP A 46 -6.79 -13.77 -7.71
N LEU A 47 -7.58 -13.08 -6.89
CA LEU A 47 -7.51 -13.07 -5.42
C LEU A 47 -8.80 -13.61 -4.80
N SER A 48 -8.66 -14.46 -3.79
CA SER A 48 -9.77 -14.88 -2.93
C SER A 48 -10.37 -13.69 -2.16
N TRP A 49 -11.57 -13.89 -1.60
CA TRP A 49 -12.25 -12.84 -0.82
C TRP A 49 -11.41 -12.31 0.36
N SER A 50 -10.76 -13.20 1.09
CA SER A 50 -9.87 -12.84 2.21
C SER A 50 -8.62 -12.12 1.72
N GLU A 51 -8.00 -12.57 0.62
CA GLU A 51 -6.87 -11.88 0.01
C GLU A 51 -7.24 -10.46 -0.43
N ARG A 52 -8.42 -10.27 -1.03
CA ARG A 52 -8.90 -8.93 -1.43
C ARG A 52 -9.11 -8.01 -0.21
N LEU A 53 -9.63 -8.53 0.90
CA LEU A 53 -9.77 -7.76 2.14
C LEU A 53 -8.41 -7.35 2.71
N ILE A 54 -7.45 -8.27 2.76
CA ILE A 54 -6.12 -7.99 3.28
C ILE A 54 -5.40 -6.98 2.37
N LEU A 55 -5.46 -7.19 1.05
CA LEU A 55 -4.89 -6.26 0.07
C LEU A 55 -5.50 -4.86 0.20
N ALA A 56 -6.82 -4.76 0.42
CA ALA A 56 -7.48 -3.48 0.61
C ALA A 56 -6.95 -2.71 1.82
N GLN A 57 -6.66 -3.41 2.93
CA GLN A 57 -6.06 -2.77 4.10
C GLN A 57 -4.62 -2.36 3.87
N LEU A 58 -3.83 -3.20 3.17
CA LEU A 58 -2.45 -2.87 2.80
C LEU A 58 -2.38 -1.64 1.91
N VAL A 59 -3.24 -1.55 0.90
CA VAL A 59 -3.35 -0.37 0.00
C VAL A 59 -3.88 0.86 0.74
N THR A 60 -4.70 0.70 1.77
CA THR A 60 -5.16 1.86 2.57
C THR A 60 -4.05 2.37 3.50
N LEU A 61 -3.12 1.50 3.90
CA LEU A 61 -1.96 1.87 4.70
C LEU A 61 -0.81 2.43 3.85
N THR A 62 -0.89 2.36 2.52
CA THR A 62 0.07 3.03 1.66
C THR A 62 -0.20 4.54 1.60
N PRO A 63 0.85 5.38 1.71
CA PRO A 63 0.69 6.82 1.67
C PRO A 63 0.09 7.28 0.35
N GLY A 64 -0.94 8.13 0.42
CA GLY A 64 -1.57 8.71 -0.77
C GLY A 64 -2.60 7.80 -1.46
N THR A 65 -3.03 6.70 -0.85
CA THR A 65 -4.08 5.83 -1.39
C THR A 65 -5.09 5.43 -0.31
N ILE A 66 -6.35 5.27 -0.69
CA ILE A 66 -7.41 4.74 0.17
C ILE A 66 -8.35 3.86 -0.63
N VAL A 67 -8.74 2.70 -0.10
CA VAL A 67 -9.75 1.85 -0.74
C VAL A 67 -11.15 2.32 -0.36
N VAL A 68 -11.94 2.72 -1.36
CA VAL A 68 -13.29 3.29 -1.19
C VAL A 68 -14.37 2.21 -1.27
N GLY A 69 -14.09 1.10 -1.97
CA GLY A 69 -15.08 0.06 -2.16
C GLY A 69 -14.47 -1.30 -2.48
N ILE A 70 -15.03 -2.32 -1.84
CA ILE A 70 -14.78 -3.74 -2.09
C ILE A 70 -16.15 -4.46 -2.09
N SER A 71 -16.36 -5.40 -3.00
CA SER A 71 -17.59 -6.18 -3.10
C SER A 71 -17.30 -7.67 -3.13
N LYS A 72 -18.21 -8.49 -2.60
CA LYS A 72 -18.13 -9.95 -2.73
C LYS A 72 -18.50 -10.41 -4.14
N GLU A 73 -19.48 -9.76 -4.78
CA GLU A 73 -19.94 -10.12 -6.13
C GLU A 73 -19.01 -9.63 -7.24
N ARG A 74 -18.30 -8.51 -7.01
CA ARG A 74 -17.37 -7.93 -7.97
C ARG A 74 -15.93 -8.11 -7.50
N PRO A 75 -15.02 -8.66 -8.31
CA PRO A 75 -13.61 -8.87 -7.93
C PRO A 75 -12.81 -7.57 -7.80
N GLU A 76 -13.37 -6.45 -8.23
CA GLU A 76 -12.71 -5.15 -8.33
C GLU A 76 -12.51 -4.46 -6.96
N LEU A 77 -11.35 -3.78 -6.82
CA LEU A 77 -11.07 -2.84 -5.75
C LEU A 77 -11.12 -1.42 -6.30
N ARG A 78 -11.92 -0.55 -5.68
CA ARG A 78 -11.97 0.88 -6.02
C ARG A 78 -11.05 1.66 -5.10
N ILE A 79 -10.01 2.25 -5.68
CA ILE A 79 -8.94 2.91 -4.95
C ILE A 79 -8.99 4.40 -5.30
N HIS A 80 -9.01 5.25 -4.29
CA HIS A 80 -8.81 6.69 -4.45
C HIS A 80 -7.35 7.02 -4.21
N VAL A 81 -6.74 7.67 -5.19
CA VAL A 81 -5.32 8.02 -5.20
C VAL A 81 -5.21 9.53 -5.09
N LEU A 82 -4.37 9.98 -4.17
CA LEU A 82 -4.11 11.39 -3.90
C LEU A 82 -3.15 11.96 -4.96
N ASP A 83 -2.07 11.25 -5.28
CA ASP A 83 -1.01 11.72 -6.17
C ASP A 83 -1.32 11.47 -7.66
N GLY A 84 -0.88 12.38 -8.53
CA GLY A 84 -1.07 12.35 -9.99
C GLY A 84 -0.33 11.23 -10.72
N SER A 85 0.05 10.17 -10.00
CA SER A 85 0.57 8.92 -10.56
C SER A 85 -0.42 8.39 -11.59
N SER A 86 0.10 7.90 -12.71
CA SER A 86 -0.77 7.28 -13.71
C SER A 86 -1.50 6.07 -13.12
N GLN A 87 -2.73 5.80 -13.59
CA GLN A 87 -3.49 4.62 -13.19
C GLN A 87 -2.65 3.33 -13.25
N ASP A 88 -1.76 3.24 -14.24
CA ASP A 88 -0.94 2.07 -14.50
C ASP A 88 0.24 1.94 -13.51
N GLU A 89 0.83 3.06 -13.07
CA GLU A 89 1.84 3.04 -12.01
C GLU A 89 1.29 2.54 -10.68
N VAL A 90 0.07 2.97 -10.32
CA VAL A 90 -0.58 2.53 -9.09
C VAL A 90 -0.84 1.02 -9.15
N LYS A 91 -1.41 0.53 -10.27
CA LYS A 91 -1.63 -0.91 -10.48
C LYS A 91 -0.33 -1.70 -10.41
N ARG A 92 0.71 -1.24 -11.12
CA ARG A 92 2.04 -1.89 -11.11
C ARG A 92 2.64 -1.96 -9.71
N CYS A 93 2.54 -0.89 -8.93
CA CYS A 93 3.05 -0.86 -7.56
C CYS A 93 2.32 -1.86 -6.66
N ILE A 94 0.99 -1.99 -6.82
CA ILE A 94 0.18 -2.98 -6.12
C ILE A 94 0.60 -4.40 -6.53
N ASP A 95 0.76 -4.66 -7.83
CA ASP A 95 1.12 -5.98 -8.36
C ASP A 95 2.52 -6.43 -7.94
N GLU A 96 3.52 -5.58 -8.15
CA GLU A 96 4.95 -5.92 -7.96
C GLU A 96 5.34 -6.00 -6.49
N SER A 97 4.60 -5.33 -5.60
CA SER A 97 4.88 -5.27 -4.16
C SER A 97 3.82 -6.03 -3.35
N LEU A 98 2.63 -5.43 -3.19
CA LEU A 98 1.65 -5.87 -2.20
C LEU A 98 1.00 -7.20 -2.57
N ALA A 99 0.48 -7.33 -3.79
CA ALA A 99 -0.22 -8.53 -4.25
C ALA A 99 0.73 -9.73 -4.36
N LYS A 100 1.96 -9.50 -4.84
CA LYS A 100 3.01 -10.53 -4.90
C LYS A 100 3.40 -11.04 -3.51
N GLN A 101 3.66 -10.14 -2.56
CA GLN A 101 3.99 -10.53 -1.18
C GLN A 101 2.83 -11.25 -0.51
N LEU A 102 1.60 -10.76 -0.68
CA LEU A 102 0.40 -11.38 -0.14
C LEU A 102 0.23 -12.82 -0.64
N LYS A 103 0.27 -13.03 -1.96
CA LYS A 103 0.19 -14.37 -2.57
C LYS A 103 1.29 -15.30 -2.06
N GLY A 104 2.49 -14.77 -1.84
CA GLY A 104 3.60 -15.51 -1.26
C GLY A 104 3.37 -15.97 0.19
N VAL A 105 2.49 -15.32 0.95
CA VAL A 105 2.14 -15.72 2.33
C VAL A 105 0.89 -16.60 2.37
N THR A 106 -0.12 -16.29 1.57
CA THR A 106 -1.42 -16.99 1.61
C THR A 106 -1.43 -18.32 0.85
N ARG A 107 -0.49 -18.53 -0.07
CA ARG A 107 -0.40 -19.74 -0.90
C ARG A 107 0.83 -20.61 -0.58
N CYS A 108 1.44 -20.37 0.58
CA CYS A 108 2.44 -21.28 1.16
C CYS A 108 1.82 -22.59 1.64
#